data_AF-A0A1V9Y0R5-F1
#
_entry.id   AF-A0A1V9Y0R5-F1
#
_cell.length_a   1.000
_cell.length_b   1.000
_cell.length_c   1.000
_cell.angle_alpha   90.00
_cell.angle_beta   90.00
_cell.angle_gamma   90.00
#
_symmetry.space_group_name_H-M   'P 1'
#
loop_
_entity.id
_entity.type
_entity.pdbx_description
1 polymer ?
#
loop_
_entity_poly.entity_id
_entity_poly.type
_entity_poly.pdbx_seq_one_letter_code
_entity_poly.pdbx_strand_id
1 'polypeptide(L)'
;MANFGGRSSLYPMVRAWCRNDAHREDVSSSGSGSEDEMLDDGRVVTVMPPPVPRSSNVPRVPPALPPHGVSEIPIGSEGDDLPDAETMLAEHRARWRLVRMQWAEASALNEERYFESCEILSKCQSIEEPGEGPQEWDGIEPLP
;
A
#
# COMPACT_ATOMS: atom_id res chain seq x y z
N MET A 1 29.98 -7.55 12.86
CA MET A 1 28.69 -6.83 12.79
C MET A 1 28.76 -5.61 13.68
N ALA A 2 28.33 -4.44 13.20
CA ALA A 2 28.34 -3.22 13.98
C ALA A 2 27.21 -3.26 15.03
N ASN A 3 27.57 -3.25 16.31
CA ASN A 3 26.61 -3.24 17.41
C ASN A 3 26.24 -1.78 17.73
N PHE A 4 25.13 -1.31 17.17
CA PHE A 4 24.64 0.04 17.44
C PHE A 4 23.83 0.05 18.74
N GLY A 5 24.47 0.42 19.84
CA GLY A 5 23.77 0.64 21.12
C GLY A 5 22.72 1.75 21.02
N GLY A 6 21.78 1.80 21.98
CA GLY A 6 20.60 2.70 21.96
C GLY A 6 20.87 4.21 21.87
N ARG A 7 22.14 4.63 21.95
CA ARG A 7 22.62 6.01 21.81
C ARG A 7 23.18 6.35 20.41
N SER A 8 23.10 5.45 19.44
CA SER A 8 23.52 5.76 18.07
C SER A 8 22.60 6.81 17.43
N SER A 9 23.14 7.73 16.63
CA SER A 9 22.41 8.82 15.97
C SER A 9 21.50 8.36 14.82
N LEU A 10 21.09 7.09 14.80
CA LEU A 10 20.21 6.55 13.76
C LEU A 10 18.80 7.16 13.89
N TYR A 11 18.31 7.69 12.76
CA TYR A 11 16.97 8.24 12.64
C TYR A 11 15.90 7.22 13.08
N PRO A 12 14.76 7.68 13.64
CA PRO A 12 13.68 6.79 14.10
C PRO A 12 13.22 5.77 13.07
N MET A 13 13.13 6.16 11.78
CA MET A 13 12.79 5.27 10.67
C MET A 13 13.80 4.14 10.47
N VAL A 14 15.09 4.44 10.57
CA VAL A 14 16.17 3.44 10.43
C VAL A 14 16.13 2.46 11.61
N ARG A 15 15.82 2.94 12.82
CA ARG A 15 15.63 2.09 14.00
C ARG A 15 14.42 1.15 13.84
N ALA A 16 13.29 1.66 13.33
CA ALA A 16 12.11 0.86 13.06
C ALA A 16 12.39 -0.22 12.01
N TRP A 17 13.10 0.12 10.94
CA TRP A 17 13.45 -0.83 9.89
C TRP A 17 14.43 -1.91 10.37
N CYS A 18 15.46 -1.55 11.13
CA CYS A 18 16.36 -2.53 11.74
C CYS A 18 15.68 -3.43 12.78
N ARG A 19 14.57 -2.99 13.40
CA ARG A 19 13.76 -3.83 14.30
C ARG A 19 12.85 -4.79 13.54
N ASN A 20 12.42 -4.42 12.34
CA ASN A 20 11.53 -5.21 11.48
C ASN A 20 12.31 -6.10 10.50
N ASP A 21 13.60 -6.32 10.73
CA ASP A 21 14.39 -7.20 9.88
C ASP A 21 13.91 -8.65 10.06
N ALA A 22 13.30 -9.19 9.00
CA ALA A 22 12.72 -10.53 8.97
C ALA A 22 13.76 -11.64 9.11
N HIS A 23 15.06 -11.32 9.04
CA HIS A 23 16.14 -12.27 9.27
C HIS A 23 16.57 -12.41 10.74
N ARG A 24 15.95 -11.66 11.65
CA ARG A 24 16.23 -11.77 13.08
C ARG A 24 15.39 -12.92 13.66
N GLU A 25 16.03 -14.07 13.81
CA GLU A 25 15.44 -15.29 14.37
C GLU A 25 14.60 -15.01 15.64
N ASP A 26 13.47 -15.71 15.72
CA ASP A 26 12.36 -15.56 16.65
C ASP A 26 12.80 -15.20 18.08
N VAL A 27 12.53 -13.95 18.48
CA VAL A 27 12.46 -13.60 19.90
C VAL A 27 11.09 -14.02 20.42
N SER A 28 11.05 -15.29 20.82
CA SER A 28 10.09 -15.96 21.69
C SER A 28 9.00 -15.09 22.30
N SER A 29 7.76 -15.50 22.02
CA SER A 29 6.54 -15.19 22.73
C SER A 29 6.74 -15.05 24.25
N SER A 30 6.51 -13.87 24.80
CA SER A 30 6.10 -13.65 26.19
C SER A 30 5.66 -12.20 26.37
N GLY A 31 4.36 -11.98 26.24
CA GLY A 31 3.69 -10.73 26.55
C GLY A 31 2.26 -11.05 26.98
N SER A 32 2.12 -11.39 28.26
CA SER A 32 0.86 -11.62 28.98
C SER A 32 0.15 -10.29 29.25
N GLY A 33 -1.18 -10.28 29.11
CA GLY A 33 -2.10 -9.19 29.50
C GLY A 33 -3.33 -9.17 28.58
N SER A 34 -4.33 -10.02 28.84
CA SER A 34 -5.56 -9.72 29.64
C SER A 34 -6.53 -8.83 28.85
N GLU A 35 -7.50 -9.43 28.15
CA GLU A 35 -8.95 -9.39 28.47
C GLU A 35 -9.48 -7.95 28.42
N ASP A 36 -10.20 -7.54 27.38
CA ASP A 36 -11.64 -7.79 27.24
C ASP A 36 -12.10 -7.24 25.88
N GLU A 37 -12.53 -8.11 24.97
CA GLU A 37 -13.48 -7.76 23.89
C GLU A 37 -14.32 -9.02 23.64
N MET A 38 -15.29 -9.22 24.54
CA MET A 38 -16.28 -10.28 24.45
C MET A 38 -17.28 -9.92 23.34
N LEU A 39 -17.01 -10.39 22.12
CA LEU A 39 -18.01 -10.40 21.04
C LEU A 39 -19.17 -11.32 21.45
N ASP A 40 -20.41 -10.84 21.23
CA ASP A 40 -21.75 -11.36 21.61
C ASP A 40 -22.04 -12.85 21.25
N ASP A 41 -21.07 -13.58 20.70
CA ASP A 41 -21.18 -15.01 20.36
C ASP A 41 -20.24 -15.91 21.20
N GLY A 42 -19.61 -15.38 22.26
CA GLY A 42 -18.73 -16.14 23.16
C GLY A 42 -17.45 -16.69 22.51
N ARG A 43 -17.11 -16.23 21.30
CA ARG A 43 -15.85 -16.55 20.61
C ARG A 43 -14.91 -15.37 20.74
N VAL A 44 -13.89 -15.51 21.58
CA VAL A 44 -12.76 -14.58 21.63
C VAL A 44 -12.06 -14.64 20.28
N VAL A 45 -12.16 -13.57 19.48
CA VAL A 45 -11.42 -13.44 18.22
C VAL A 45 -9.98 -13.09 18.57
N THR A 46 -9.15 -14.10 18.80
CA THR A 46 -7.73 -13.91 19.17
C THR A 46 -6.84 -13.57 17.97
N VAL A 47 -7.36 -13.69 16.74
CA VAL A 47 -6.61 -13.45 15.50
C VAL A 47 -7.57 -12.89 14.46
N MET A 48 -7.17 -11.78 13.83
CA MET A 48 -7.89 -11.27 12.67
C MET A 48 -7.82 -12.25 11.48
N PRO A 49 -8.87 -12.32 10.65
CA PRO A 49 -8.81 -13.11 9.43
C PRO A 49 -7.64 -12.65 8.55
N PRO A 50 -6.92 -13.58 7.89
CA PRO A 50 -5.84 -13.22 7.01
C PRO A 50 -6.35 -12.27 5.90
N PRO A 51 -5.55 -11.26 5.50
CA PRO A 51 -5.97 -10.32 4.47
C PRO A 51 -6.29 -11.09 3.19
N VAL A 52 -7.47 -10.87 2.64
CA VAL A 52 -7.86 -11.48 1.37
C VAL A 52 -6.91 -10.96 0.29
N PRO A 53 -6.23 -11.84 -0.47
CA PRO A 53 -5.38 -11.41 -1.57
C PRO A 53 -6.22 -10.58 -2.53
N ARG A 54 -5.72 -9.39 -2.86
CA ARG A 54 -6.45 -8.44 -3.72
C ARG A 54 -6.75 -9.13 -5.06
N SER A 55 -7.98 -9.04 -5.52
CA SER A 55 -8.32 -9.54 -6.86
C SER A 55 -7.45 -8.82 -7.89
N SER A 56 -6.84 -9.58 -8.80
CA SER A 56 -6.01 -9.05 -9.88
C SER A 56 -6.78 -8.22 -10.91
N ASN A 57 -8.10 -8.08 -10.72
CA ASN A 57 -9.01 -7.76 -11.80
C ASN A 57 -8.92 -6.31 -12.28
N VAL A 58 -8.33 -5.39 -11.51
CA VAL A 58 -7.99 -4.07 -12.06
C VAL A 58 -6.77 -3.45 -11.37
N PRO A 59 -5.59 -3.46 -12.01
CA PRO A 59 -4.42 -2.83 -11.44
C PRO A 59 -4.63 -1.30 -11.38
N ARG A 60 -4.32 -0.68 -10.23
CA ARG A 60 -4.39 0.80 -10.04
C ARG A 60 -3.44 1.53 -10.99
N VAL A 61 -2.38 0.85 -11.39
CA VAL A 61 -1.40 1.32 -12.37
C VAL A 61 -1.60 0.51 -13.64
N PRO A 62 -1.77 1.14 -14.82
CA PRO A 62 -1.92 0.41 -16.06
C PRO A 62 -0.68 -0.46 -16.34
N PRO A 63 -0.84 -1.61 -17.03
CA PRO A 63 0.28 -2.47 -17.39
C PRO A 63 1.29 -1.75 -18.28
N ALA A 64 2.56 -2.15 -18.19
CA ALA A 64 3.59 -1.58 -19.05
C ALA A 64 3.33 -1.95 -20.52
N LEU A 65 3.50 -0.99 -21.42
CA LEU A 65 3.52 -1.27 -22.86
C LEU A 65 4.74 -2.14 -23.21
N PRO A 66 4.60 -3.05 -24.18
CA PRO A 66 5.72 -3.86 -24.67
C PRO A 66 6.96 -3.01 -25.05
N PRO A 67 8.17 -3.58 -24.99
CA PRO A 67 9.38 -2.92 -25.49
C PRO A 67 9.20 -2.48 -26.95
N HIS A 68 9.82 -1.36 -27.33
CA HIS A 68 9.63 -0.80 -28.66
C HIS A 68 10.41 -1.62 -29.67
N GLY A 69 9.77 -2.55 -30.40
CA GLY A 69 10.32 -3.21 -31.59
C GLY A 69 11.63 -4.02 -31.44
N VAL A 70 12.34 -3.90 -30.32
CA VAL A 70 13.64 -4.50 -30.08
C VAL A 70 13.64 -5.04 -28.65
N SER A 71 13.93 -6.33 -28.53
CA SER A 71 14.10 -7.01 -27.25
C SER A 71 15.38 -6.53 -26.53
N GLU A 72 16.31 -5.94 -27.28
CA GLU A 72 17.61 -5.48 -26.81
C GLU A 72 17.86 -4.08 -27.36
N ILE A 73 18.30 -3.16 -26.50
CA ILE A 73 18.73 -1.83 -26.93
C ILE A 73 20.07 -2.06 -27.65
N PRO A 74 20.22 -1.66 -28.93
CA PRO A 74 21.47 -1.85 -29.64
C PRO A 74 22.53 -0.87 -29.09
N ILE A 75 23.23 -1.29 -28.05
CA ILE A 75 24.34 -0.56 -27.46
C ILE A 75 25.57 -0.87 -28.32
N GLY A 76 25.88 0.03 -29.27
CA GLY A 76 27.04 -0.10 -30.16
C GLY A 76 26.73 -0.22 -31.65
N SER A 77 25.49 -0.02 -32.08
CA SER A 77 25.18 0.18 -33.50
C SER A 77 25.74 1.52 -33.97
N GLU A 78 26.51 1.51 -35.08
CA GLU A 78 27.10 2.70 -35.70
C GLU A 78 26.65 2.78 -37.17
N GLY A 79 26.29 3.97 -37.65
CA GLY A 79 26.02 4.22 -39.07
C GLY A 79 24.62 3.86 -39.57
N ASP A 80 24.56 3.09 -40.66
CA ASP A 80 23.38 2.87 -41.53
C ASP A 80 22.29 1.96 -40.92
N ASP A 81 22.57 1.30 -39.80
CA ASP A 81 21.63 0.44 -39.09
C ASP A 81 20.73 1.20 -38.09
N LEU A 82 20.93 2.51 -37.92
CA LEU A 82 20.10 3.31 -37.02
C LEU A 82 18.80 3.74 -37.73
N PRO A 83 17.64 3.64 -37.06
CA PRO A 83 16.41 4.23 -37.57
C PRO A 83 16.57 5.73 -37.78
N ASP A 84 15.95 6.26 -38.83
CA ASP A 84 15.91 7.69 -39.08
C ASP A 84 15.33 8.43 -37.86
N ALA A 85 15.92 9.57 -37.51
CA ALA A 85 15.59 10.30 -36.29
C ALA A 85 14.13 10.78 -36.27
N GLU A 86 13.58 11.15 -37.43
CA GLU A 86 12.18 11.59 -37.52
C GLU A 86 11.23 10.42 -37.28
N THR A 87 11.54 9.25 -37.85
CA THR A 87 10.75 8.02 -37.66
C THR A 87 10.73 7.59 -36.20
N MET A 88 11.90 7.51 -35.56
CA MET A 88 12.05 7.15 -34.15
C MET A 88 11.23 8.08 -33.25
N LEU A 89 11.33 9.39 -33.51
CA LEU A 89 10.62 10.39 -32.72
C LEU A 89 9.10 10.33 -32.93
N ALA A 90 8.63 10.02 -34.14
CA ALA A 90 7.22 9.79 -34.43
C ALA A 90 6.68 8.56 -33.69
N GLU A 91 7.41 7.44 -33.68
CA GLU A 91 7.03 6.23 -32.96
C GLU A 91 6.97 6.47 -31.45
N HIS A 92 7.96 7.17 -30.88
CA HIS A 92 7.95 7.57 -29.47
C HIS A 92 6.73 8.43 -29.13
N ARG A 93 6.38 9.43 -29.97
CA ARG A 93 5.18 10.25 -29.77
C ARG A 93 3.91 9.41 -29.79
N ALA A 94 3.80 8.46 -30.73
CA ALA A 94 2.66 7.55 -30.82
C ALA A 94 2.54 6.67 -29.57
N ARG A 95 3.66 6.12 -29.09
CA ARG A 95 3.71 5.34 -27.85
C ARG A 95 3.30 6.16 -26.63
N TRP A 96 3.82 7.38 -26.48
CA TRP A 96 3.45 8.26 -25.37
C TRP A 96 1.96 8.66 -25.40
N ARG A 97 1.35 8.71 -26.58
CA ARG A 97 -0.11 8.86 -26.68
C ARG A 97 -0.82 7.65 -26.08
N LEU A 98 -0.41 6.43 -26.41
CA LEU A 98 -0.98 5.20 -25.86
C LEU A 98 -0.79 5.08 -24.34
N VAL A 99 0.38 5.46 -23.82
CA VAL A 99 0.63 5.50 -22.38
C VAL A 99 -0.36 6.44 -21.70
N ARG A 100 -0.51 7.67 -22.20
CA ARG A 100 -1.45 8.64 -21.64
C ARG A 100 -2.90 8.15 -21.68
N MET A 101 -3.31 7.48 -22.75
CA MET A 101 -4.65 6.90 -22.85
C MET A 101 -4.89 5.81 -21.80
N GLN A 102 -3.95 4.88 -21.62
CA GLN A 102 -4.05 3.84 -20.58
C GLN A 102 -4.10 4.43 -19.16
N TRP A 103 -3.30 5.47 -18.89
CA TRP A 103 -3.34 6.15 -17.60
C TRP A 103 -4.66 6.86 -17.37
N ALA A 104 -5.26 7.48 -18.40
CA ALA A 104 -6.56 8.12 -18.28
C ALA A 104 -7.67 7.11 -17.96
N GLU A 105 -7.66 5.94 -18.63
CA GLU A 105 -8.60 4.86 -18.36
C GLU A 105 -8.42 4.29 -16.94
N ALA A 106 -7.18 3.98 -16.55
CA ALA A 106 -6.88 3.46 -15.22
C ALA A 106 -7.23 4.47 -14.11
N SER A 107 -7.02 5.77 -14.33
CA SER A 107 -7.40 6.79 -13.36
C SER A 107 -8.91 6.91 -13.20
N ALA A 108 -9.68 6.83 -14.30
CA ALA A 108 -11.14 6.86 -14.24
C ALA A 108 -11.70 5.69 -13.44
N LEU A 109 -11.18 4.48 -13.67
CA LEU A 109 -11.56 3.28 -12.90
C LEU A 109 -11.15 3.38 -11.41
N ASN A 110 -10.05 4.06 -11.10
CA ASN A 110 -9.64 4.26 -9.71
C ASN A 110 -10.49 5.34 -9.03
N GLU A 111 -10.94 6.35 -9.76
CA GLU A 111 -11.85 7.40 -9.26
C GLU A 111 -13.24 6.83 -8.95
N GLU A 112 -13.77 5.97 -9.81
CA GLU A 112 -15.02 5.23 -9.57
C GLU A 112 -14.95 4.42 -8.25
N ARG A 113 -13.89 3.63 -8.06
CA ARG A 113 -13.69 2.89 -6.80
C ARG A 113 -13.53 3.78 -5.58
N TYR A 114 -12.87 4.92 -5.75
CA TYR A 114 -12.72 5.88 -4.66
C TYR A 114 -14.10 6.38 -4.23
N PHE A 115 -14.96 6.72 -5.19
CA PHE A 115 -16.33 7.13 -4.92
C PHE A 115 -17.14 6.04 -4.21
N GLU A 116 -17.09 4.80 -4.69
CA GLU A 116 -17.74 3.66 -4.03
C GLU A 116 -17.28 3.49 -2.57
N SER A 117 -15.97 3.62 -2.33
CA SER A 117 -15.39 3.52 -0.99
C SER A 117 -15.89 4.64 -0.08
N CYS A 118 -15.97 5.87 -0.59
CA CYS A 118 -16.54 7.01 0.12
C CYS A 118 -18.02 6.80 0.46
N GLU A 119 -18.80 6.19 -0.43
CA GLU A 119 -20.21 5.89 -0.19
C GLU A 119 -20.40 4.88 0.95
N ILE A 120 -19.59 3.82 0.96
CA ILE A 120 -19.59 2.82 2.05
C ILE A 120 -19.26 3.49 3.38
N LEU A 121 -18.19 4.28 3.43
CA LEU A 121 -17.77 4.99 4.65
C LEU A 121 -18.86 5.96 5.14
N SER A 122 -19.50 6.68 4.24
CA SER A 122 -20.61 7.59 4.57
C SER A 122 -21.78 6.83 5.20
N LYS A 123 -22.11 5.65 4.66
CA LYS A 123 -23.16 4.78 5.23
C LYS A 123 -22.77 4.28 6.62
N CYS A 124 -21.54 3.83 6.82
CA CYS A 124 -21.06 3.40 8.14
C CYS A 124 -21.13 4.51 9.18
N GLN A 125 -20.68 5.73 8.84
CA GLN A 125 -20.80 6.88 9.74
C GLN A 125 -22.25 7.21 10.10
N SER A 126 -23.19 7.08 9.15
CA SER A 126 -24.61 7.29 9.44
C SER A 126 -25.25 6.21 10.31
N ILE A 127 -24.65 5.02 10.41
CA ILE A 127 -25.11 3.93 11.27
C ILE A 127 -24.61 4.11 12.71
N GLU A 128 -23.49 4.82 12.93
CA GLU A 128 -22.94 5.14 14.25
C GLU A 128 -23.70 6.27 14.97
N GLU A 129 -24.64 6.94 14.30
CA GLU A 129 -25.54 7.93 14.90
C GLU A 129 -26.93 7.35 15.27
N PRO A 130 -27.02 6.50 16.32
CA PRO A 130 -28.23 6.39 17.11
C PRO A 130 -27.88 6.66 18.58
N GLY A 131 -27.78 7.95 18.94
CA GLY A 131 -28.07 8.46 20.27
C GLY A 131 -27.19 7.94 21.42
N GLU A 132 -26.03 8.55 21.61
CA GLU A 132 -25.46 8.71 22.95
C GLU A 132 -24.94 10.14 23.09
N GLY A 133 -25.47 10.85 24.08
CA GLY A 133 -24.99 12.19 24.43
C GLY A 133 -23.50 12.17 24.80
N PRO A 134 -22.87 13.33 24.99
CA PRO A 134 -21.46 13.40 25.32
C PRO A 134 -21.18 12.57 26.58
N GLN A 135 -20.55 11.41 26.39
CA GLN A 135 -20.08 10.57 27.47
C GLN A 135 -18.85 11.26 28.05
N GLU A 136 -19.10 12.07 29.10
CA GLU A 136 -18.10 12.71 29.92
C GLU A 136 -17.20 11.60 30.48
N TRP A 137 -15.95 11.58 30.04
CA TRP A 137 -14.92 10.67 30.55
C TRP A 137 -14.68 11.00 32.02
N ASP A 138 -15.35 10.27 32.92
CA ASP A 138 -15.03 10.30 34.35
C ASP A 138 -13.65 9.65 34.54
N GLY A 139 -12.64 10.51 34.66
CA GLY A 139 -11.25 10.12 34.81
C GLY A 139 -11.06 9.10 35.93
N ILE A 140 -10.23 8.10 35.65
CA ILE A 140 -9.85 7.06 36.62
C ILE A 140 -9.24 7.74 37.85
N GLU A 141 -9.95 7.72 38.98
CA GLU A 141 -9.37 8.10 40.26
C GLU A 141 -8.22 7.14 40.59
N PRO A 142 -7.03 7.65 40.96
CA PRO A 142 -5.94 6.79 41.38
C PRO A 142 -6.29 6.11 42.70
N LEU A 143 -6.23 4.78 42.70
CA LEU A 143 -6.44 3.95 43.89
C LEU A 143 -5.45 4.30 45.02
N PRO A 144 -5.86 4.14 46.30
CA PRO A 144 -5.13 4.60 47.49
C PRO A 144 -3.82 3.85 47.78
#